data_AF-I7LIC9-F1
#
_entry.id   AF-I7LIC9-F1
#
_cell.length_a   1.000
_cell.length_b   1.000
_cell.length_c   1.000
_cell.angle_alpha   90.00
_cell.angle_beta   90.00
_cell.angle_gamma   90.00
#
_symmetry.space_group_name_H-M   'P 1'
#
loop_
_entity.id
_entity.type
_entity.pdbx_description
1 polymer ?
#
loop_
_entity_poly.entity_id
_entity_poly.type
_entity_poly.pdbx_seq_one_letter_code
_entity_poly.pdbx_strand_id
1 'polypeptide(L)' 'MDFLTKNKIDAIVGPIGILIGGGIGGEITSNISKVIFNLDCIKYIIPLQKHGIFIPGTRNLAIREIIKEIIEDIRCKNF' A
#
# COMPACT_ATOMS: atom_id res chain seq x y z
N MET A 1 -9.28 10.94 -9.24
CA MET A 1 -10.08 10.02 -8.39
C MET A 1 -10.98 9.12 -9.21
N ASP A 2 -11.54 9.63 -10.31
CA ASP A 2 -12.41 8.91 -11.24
C ASP A 2 -11.96 7.49 -11.59
N PHE A 3 -10.66 7.24 -11.80
CA PHE A 3 -10.19 5.89 -12.11
C PHE A 3 -10.49 4.91 -10.97
N LEU A 4 -10.18 5.28 -9.72
CA LEU A 4 -10.35 4.42 -8.55
C LEU A 4 -11.83 4.20 -8.20
N THR A 5 -12.70 5.13 -8.56
CA THR A 5 -14.15 5.03 -8.27
C THR A 5 -14.94 4.36 -9.40
N LYS A 6 -14.39 4.32 -10.63
CA LYS A 6 -15.09 3.77 -11.81
C LYS A 6 -14.61 2.38 -12.24
N ASN A 7 -13.48 1.90 -11.72
CA ASN A 7 -12.93 0.60 -12.07
C ASN A 7 -12.91 -0.31 -10.85
N LYS A 8 -13.15 -1.61 -11.07
CA LYS A 8 -12.82 -2.64 -10.09
C LYS A 8 -11.30 -2.69 -9.96
N ILE A 9 -10.81 -2.47 -8.75
CA ILE A 9 -9.38 -2.56 -8.44
C ILE A 9 -9.18 -3.88 -7.73
N ASP A 10 -8.34 -4.76 -8.26
CA ASP A 10 -8.10 -6.07 -7.65
C ASP A 10 -7.13 -5.95 -6.47
N ALA A 11 -6.09 -5.11 -6.63
CA ALA A 11 -5.13 -4.83 -5.56
C ALA A 11 -4.45 -3.46 -5.69
N ILE A 12 -3.93 -2.97 -4.57
CA ILE A 12 -3.03 -1.82 -4.47
C ILE A 12 -1.73 -2.30 -3.84
N VAL A 13 -0.60 -1.89 -4.42
CA VAL A 13 0.74 -2.19 -3.91
C VAL A 13 1.47 -0.88 -3.65
N GLY A 14 1.98 -0.66 -2.44
CA GLY A 14 2.73 0.55 -2.16
C GLY A 14 3.26 0.65 -0.73
N PRO A 15 4.06 1.67 -0.41
CA PRO A 15 4.58 1.88 0.93
C PRO A 15 3.48 2.27 1.92
N ILE A 16 3.68 2.01 3.21
CA ILE A 16 2.74 2.40 4.29
C ILE A 16 2.30 3.87 4.23
N GLY A 17 3.15 4.75 3.70
CA GLY A 17 2.85 6.18 3.52
C GLY A 17 1.61 6.48 2.68
N ILE A 18 1.16 5.60 1.77
CA ILE A 18 -0.05 5.82 0.97
C ILE A 18 -1.33 5.85 1.80
N LEU A 19 -1.29 5.31 3.03
CA LEU A 19 -2.42 5.24 3.95
C LEU A 19 -2.46 6.41 4.95
N ILE A 20 -1.47 7.30 4.94
CA ILE A 20 -1.28 8.33 5.96
C ILE A 20 -1.45 9.71 5.31
N GLY A 21 -2.37 10.53 5.81
CA GLY A 21 -2.46 11.95 5.42
C GLY A 21 -1.18 12.71 5.81
N GLY A 22 -0.60 13.45 4.86
CA GLY A 22 0.73 14.05 4.97
C GLY A 22 1.88 13.09 4.66
N GLY A 23 1.58 11.83 4.31
CA GLY A 23 2.58 10.83 3.94
C GLY A 23 3.35 11.17 2.66
N ILE A 24 4.46 10.46 2.46
CA ILE A 24 5.37 10.57 1.30
C ILE A 24 6.14 11.91 1.20
N GLY A 25 5.92 12.86 2.11
CA GLY A 25 6.44 14.22 1.97
C GLY A 25 5.35 15.28 1.87
N GLY A 26 4.08 14.87 2.02
CA GLY A 26 2.92 15.75 2.02
C GLY A 26 1.99 15.55 0.82
N GLU A 27 2.39 14.76 -0.18
CA GLU A 27 1.62 14.53 -1.39
C GLU A 27 0.46 13.54 -1.21
N ILE A 28 0.46 12.74 -0.14
CA ILE A 28 -0.73 11.99 0.27
C ILE A 28 -1.64 12.87 1.12
N THR A 29 -2.71 13.38 0.53
CA THR A 29 -3.73 14.13 1.27
C THR A 29 -4.62 13.20 2.11
N SER A 30 -5.33 13.75 3.10
CA SER A 30 -6.34 13.01 3.87
C SER A 30 -7.45 12.42 2.99
N ASN A 31 -7.78 13.08 1.88
CA ASN A 31 -8.77 12.56 0.92
C ASN A 31 -8.23 11.35 0.13
N ILE A 32 -6.96 11.41 -0.31
CA ILE A 32 -6.34 10.28 -1.02
C ILE A 32 -6.24 9.06 -0.12
N SER A 33 -5.69 9.22 1.08
CA SER A 33 -5.58 8.13 2.06
C SER A 33 -6.94 7.51 2.39
N LYS A 34 -7.98 8.34 2.59
CA LYS A 34 -9.36 7.87 2.82
C LYS A 34 -9.90 7.03 1.67
N VAL A 35 -9.74 7.47 0.42
CA VAL A 35 -10.22 6.69 -0.73
C VAL A 35 -9.44 5.40 -0.88
N ILE A 36 -8.10 5.43 -0.78
CA ILE A 36 -7.28 4.21 -0.84
C ILE A 36 -7.72 3.20 0.22
N PHE A 37 -7.93 3.65 1.45
CA PHE A 37 -8.38 2.81 2.56
C PHE A 37 -9.75 2.16 2.28
N ASN A 38 -10.69 2.94 1.72
CA ASN A 38 -12.07 2.50 1.49
C ASN A 38 -12.29 1.68 0.21
N LEU A 39 -11.30 1.53 -0.67
CA LEU A 39 -11.44 0.69 -1.85
C LEU A 39 -11.64 -0.78 -1.45
N ASP A 40 -12.60 -1.46 -2.06
CA ASP A 40 -12.82 -2.89 -1.84
C ASP A 40 -11.83 -3.73 -2.66
N CYS A 41 -10.59 -3.75 -2.17
CA CYS A 41 -9.47 -4.45 -2.79
C CYS A 41 -8.40 -4.84 -1.77
N ILE A 42 -7.52 -5.76 -2.17
CA ILE A 42 -6.37 -6.14 -1.34
C ILE A 42 -5.32 -5.02 -1.37
N LYS A 43 -4.77 -4.67 -0.21
CA LYS A 43 -3.76 -3.62 -0.07
C LYS A 43 -2.46 -4.25 0.42
N TYR A 44 -1.53 -4.48 -0.49
CA TYR A 44 -0.19 -4.97 -0.18
C TYR A 44 0.68 -3.79 0.25
N ILE A 45 0.94 -3.72 1.55
CA ILE A 45 1.66 -2.59 2.14
C ILE A 45 3.12 -2.95 2.43
N ILE A 46 4.03 -2.18 1.86
CA ILE A 46 5.46 -2.28 2.09
C ILE A 46 5.79 -1.45 3.36
N PRO A 47 6.25 -2.09 4.45
CA PRO A 47 6.50 -1.42 5.73
C PRO A 47 7.83 -0.64 5.72
N LEU A 48 7.93 0.39 4.88
CA LEU A 48 9.11 1.24 4.83
C LEU A 48 9.20 2.11 6.10
N GLN A 49 10.26 1.94 6.87
CA GLN A 49 10.56 2.75 8.05
C GLN A 49 11.25 4.07 7.64
N LYS A 50 10.49 4.98 7.02
CA LYS A 50 10.93 6.32 6.60
C LYS A 50 10.11 7.40 7.30
N HIS A 51 10.58 8.64 7.25
CA HIS A 51 9.87 9.83 7.77
C HIS A 51 9.42 9.69 9.24
N GLY A 52 10.28 9.12 10.08
CA GLY A 52 10.01 8.95 11.52
C GLY A 52 9.05 7.81 11.87
N ILE A 53 8.68 6.97 10.89
CA ILE A 53 7.80 5.81 11.12
C ILE A 53 8.64 4.60 11.53
N PHE A 54 8.37 4.08 12.72
CA PHE A 54 8.88 2.79 13.20
C PHE A 54 7.72 1.80 13.30
N ILE A 55 7.88 0.61 12.71
CA ILE A 55 6.84 -0.42 12.69
C ILE A 55 7.37 -1.65 13.42
N PRO A 56 7.02 -1.85 14.70
CA PRO A 56 7.48 -3.01 15.46
C PRO A 56 6.94 -4.31 14.85
N GLY A 57 7.70 -5.39 14.97
CA GLY A 57 7.31 -6.71 14.47
C GLY A 57 7.42 -6.88 12.95
N THR A 58 7.99 -5.91 12.22
CA THR A 58 8.26 -6.07 10.79
C THR A 58 9.58 -6.82 10.56
N ARG A 59 9.58 -7.70 9.56
CA ARG A 59 10.82 -8.36 9.11
C ARG A 59 11.69 -7.34 8.39
N ASN A 60 12.99 -7.34 8.70
CA ASN A 60 13.97 -6.53 7.97
C ASN A 60 14.32 -7.21 6.63
N LEU A 61 13.35 -7.23 5.72
CA LEU A 61 13.52 -7.78 4.38
C LEU A 61 14.03 -6.71 3.42
N ALA A 62 14.85 -7.12 2.45
CA ALA A 62 15.13 -6.26 1.33
C ALA A 62 13.83 -6.01 0.55
N ILE A 63 13.63 -4.80 0.01
CA ILE A 63 12.41 -4.46 -0.73
C ILE A 63 12.12 -5.47 -1.86
N ARG A 64 13.18 -6.03 -2.47
CA ARG A 64 13.08 -7.07 -3.50
C ARG A 64 12.41 -8.34 -2.99
N GLU A 65 12.64 -8.73 -1.74
CA GLU A 65 12.04 -9.92 -1.14
C GLU A 65 10.57 -9.67 -0.81
N ILE A 66 10.24 -8.49 -0.28
CA ILE A 66 8.85 -8.08 -0.04
C ILE A 66 8.05 -8.11 -1.34
N ILE A 67 8.61 -7.56 -2.43
CA ILE A 67 7.98 -7.57 -3.75
C ILE A 67 7.80 -9.01 -4.27
N LYS A 68 8.77 -9.91 -4.07
CA LYS A 68 8.61 -11.32 -4.45
C LYS A 68 7.46 -11.97 -3.69
N GLU A 69 7.33 -11.77 -2.39
CA GLU A 69 6.22 -12.31 -1.61
C GLU A 69 4.86 -11.81 -2.11
N ILE A 70 4.77 -10.52 -2.44
CA ILE A 70 3.55 -9.92 -3.02
C ILE A 70 3.20 -10.56 -4.37
N ILE A 71 4.20 -10.75 -5.25
CA ILE A 71 4.00 -11.41 -6.55
C ILE A 71 3.49 -12.83 -6.38
N GLU A 72 4.09 -13.61 -5.47
CA GLU A 72 3.67 -14.99 -5.22
C GLU A 72 2.26 -15.06 -4.64
N ASP A 73 1.88 -14.16 -3.73
CA ASP A 73 0.50 -14.11 -3.20
C ASP A 73 -0.51 -13.73 -4.28
N ILE A 74 -0.18 -12.77 -5.14
CA ILE A 74 -1.01 -12.39 -6.30
C ILE A 74 -1.21 -13.58 -7.25
N ARG A 75 -0.15 -14.35 -7.55
CA ARG A 75 -0.23 -15.54 -8.41
C ARG A 75 -1.13 -16.63 -7.84
N CYS A 76 -1.22 -16.73 -6.51
CA CYS A 76 -2.06 -17.72 -5.83
C CYS A 76 -3.53 -17.31 -5.74
N LYS A 77 -3.87 -16.05 -6.03
CA LYS A 77 -5.24 -15.53 -5.95
C LYS A 77 -5.89 -15.48 -7.33
N ASN A 78 -7.16 -15.86 -7.38
CA ASN A 78 -8.04 -15.62 -8.53
C ASN A 78 -8.81 -14.32 -8.25
N PHE A 79 -8.35 -13.21 -8.82
CA PHE A 79 -9.04 -11.90 -8.75
C PHE A 79 -10.23 -11.80 -9.70
#